data_AF-A0A959R1U7-F1
#
_entry.id   AF-A0A959R1U7-F1
#
_cell.length_a   1.000
_cell.length_b   1.000
_cell.length_c   1.000
_cell.angle_alpha   90.00
_cell.angle_beta   90.00
_cell.angle_gamma   90.00
#
_symmetry.space_group_name_H-M   'P 1'
#
loop_
_entity.id
_entity.type
_entity.pdbx_description
1 polymer ?
#
loop_
_entity_poly.entity_id
_entity_poly.type
_entity_poly.pdbx_seq_one_letter_code
_entity_poly.pdbx_strand_id
1 'polypeptide(L)'
;MMRFFLLLMFLFGFIMLPAQVLLQIEKYGSPKTQKLGLGTYLEYRLYAYDEWQAGTIERLIPEEDIIVLNDRYVKLSDIESFRFDSPQRWSRPLGKSLLTFAASWALFSAGAALVNNEDYPYTWGDVGVSATAGASGFLIQRIFRYKKYHFDKRNRLRIVDLSIHG
;
A
#
# COMPACT_ATOMS: atom_id res chain seq x y z
N MET A 1 -19.03 17.68 -45.66
CA MET A 1 -19.42 16.73 -44.58
C MET A 1 -18.64 15.40 -44.64
N MET A 2 -18.52 14.72 -45.78
CA MET A 2 -17.81 13.42 -45.92
C MET A 2 -16.35 13.39 -45.41
N ARG A 3 -15.59 14.48 -45.59
CA ARG A 3 -14.20 14.58 -45.10
C ARG A 3 -14.08 14.56 -43.57
N PHE A 4 -15.08 15.10 -42.87
CA PHE A 4 -15.10 15.13 -41.40
C PHE A 4 -15.45 13.75 -40.82
N PHE A 5 -16.32 13.01 -41.52
CA PHE A 5 -16.69 11.64 -41.16
C PHE A 5 -15.52 10.66 -41.30
N LEU A 6 -14.72 10.79 -42.36
CA LEU A 6 -13.50 9.99 -42.54
C LEU A 6 -12.43 10.28 -41.48
N LEU A 7 -12.31 11.53 -41.05
CA LEU A 7 -11.38 11.93 -39.98
C LEU A 7 -11.81 11.36 -38.62
N LEU A 8 -13.12 11.31 -38.36
CA LEU A 8 -13.68 10.70 -37.16
C LEU A 8 -13.48 9.17 -37.13
N MET A 9 -13.67 8.48 -38.26
CA MET A 9 -13.38 7.04 -38.37
C MET A 9 -11.89 6.72 -38.19
N PHE A 10 -11.00 7.58 -38.69
CA PHE A 10 -9.55 7.40 -38.52
C PHE A 10 -9.09 7.58 -37.06
N LEU A 11 -9.73 8.50 -36.32
CA LEU A 11 -9.47 8.71 -34.89
C LEU A 11 -9.98 7.55 -34.00
N PHE A 12 -11.02 6.84 -34.42
CA PHE A 12 -11.55 5.68 -33.69
C PHE A 12 -10.84 4.35 -34.01
N GLY A 13 -10.10 4.26 -35.12
CA GLY A 13 -9.48 3.01 -35.59
C GLY A 13 -8.26 2.52 -34.80
N PHE A 14 -7.72 3.32 -33.87
CA PHE A 14 -6.48 3.01 -33.16
C PHE A 14 -6.65 2.54 -31.71
N ILE A 15 -7.88 2.30 -31.24
CA ILE A 15 -8.09 1.74 -29.89
C ILE A 15 -7.95 0.22 -29.94
N MET A 16 -6.77 -0.25 -30.36
CA MET A 16 -6.33 -1.60 -30.02
C MET A 16 -6.08 -1.60 -28.52
N LEU A 17 -7.04 -2.09 -27.74
CA LEU A 17 -6.81 -2.37 -26.33
C LEU A 17 -5.77 -3.51 -26.30
N PRO A 18 -4.53 -3.27 -25.83
CA PRO A 18 -3.59 -4.36 -25.70
C PRO A 18 -4.20 -5.40 -24.75
N ALA A 19 -4.11 -6.67 -25.12
CA ALA A 19 -4.40 -7.79 -24.23
C ALA A 19 -3.77 -7.52 -22.86
N GLN A 20 -4.61 -7.36 -21.83
CA GLN A 20 -4.15 -6.93 -20.52
C GLN A 20 -4.09 -8.12 -19.58
N VAL A 21 -2.91 -8.75 -19.51
CA VAL A 21 -2.60 -9.74 -18.48
C VAL A 21 -2.25 -9.01 -17.19
N LEU A 22 -2.92 -9.36 -16.10
CA LEU A 22 -2.78 -8.70 -14.81
C LEU A 22 -2.61 -9.73 -13.70
N LEU A 23 -1.84 -9.35 -12.68
CA LEU A 23 -1.78 -10.07 -11.43
C LEU A 23 -2.88 -9.55 -10.50
N GLN A 24 -3.71 -10.45 -9.98
CA GLN A 24 -4.87 -10.12 -9.17
C GLN A 24 -4.70 -10.68 -7.75
N ILE A 25 -4.88 -9.82 -6.75
CA ILE A 25 -4.99 -10.19 -5.35
C ILE A 25 -6.48 -10.16 -4.97
N GLU A 26 -6.96 -11.30 -4.49
CA GLU A 26 -8.33 -11.50 -4.04
C GLU A 26 -8.36 -11.70 -2.53
N LYS A 27 -9.43 -11.25 -1.88
CA LYS A 27 -9.67 -11.49 -0.46
C LYS A 27 -10.98 -12.25 -0.27
N TYR A 28 -10.92 -13.34 0.48
CA TYR A 28 -12.09 -14.15 0.80
C TYR A 28 -13.22 -13.31 1.40
N GLY A 29 -14.43 -13.50 0.87
CA GLY A 29 -15.62 -12.75 1.29
C GLY A 29 -15.65 -11.28 0.86
N SER A 30 -14.77 -10.84 -0.03
CA SER A 30 -14.78 -9.47 -0.56
C SER A 30 -14.85 -9.46 -2.09
N PRO A 31 -15.77 -8.69 -2.71
CA PRO A 31 -15.79 -8.51 -4.16
C PRO A 31 -14.70 -7.58 -4.66
N LYS A 32 -13.96 -6.91 -3.76
CA LYS A 32 -12.89 -5.98 -4.13
C LYS A 32 -11.62 -6.77 -4.40
N THR A 33 -11.08 -6.61 -5.61
CA THR A 33 -9.78 -7.17 -5.99
C THR A 33 -8.77 -6.04 -6.23
N GLN A 34 -7.50 -6.35 -6.03
CA GLN A 34 -6.40 -5.44 -6.37
C GLN A 34 -5.68 -6.01 -7.59
N LYS A 35 -5.60 -5.23 -8.66
CA LYS A 35 -4.93 -5.62 -9.91
C LYS A 35 -3.59 -4.91 -10.02
N LEU A 36 -2.56 -5.64 -10.43
CA LEU A 36 -1.19 -5.16 -10.62
C LEU A 36 -0.79 -5.50 -12.05
N GLY A 37 -0.34 -4.50 -12.80
CA GLY A 37 0.10 -4.66 -14.18
C GLY A 37 1.61 -4.79 -14.29
N LEU A 38 2.08 -4.98 -15.52
CA LEU A 38 3.49 -4.89 -15.86
C LEU A 38 4.08 -3.53 -15.43
N GLY A 39 5.36 -3.51 -15.07
CA GLY A 39 6.05 -2.34 -14.53
C GLY A 39 5.76 -2.03 -13.06
N THR A 40 4.89 -2.80 -12.40
CA THR A 40 4.60 -2.58 -10.97
C THR A 40 5.77 -3.04 -10.11
N TYR A 41 6.35 -2.13 -9.33
CA TYR A 41 7.29 -2.49 -8.27
C TYR A 41 6.55 -3.07 -7.06
N LEU A 42 7.05 -4.17 -6.51
CA LEU A 42 6.57 -4.76 -5.28
C LEU A 42 7.70 -5.42 -4.49
N GLU A 43 7.47 -5.56 -3.18
CA GLU A 43 8.30 -6.41 -2.34
C GLU A 43 7.54 -7.70 -2.05
N TYR A 44 8.25 -8.82 -2.12
CA TYR A 44 7.67 -10.15 -1.97
C TYR A 44 8.55 -11.03 -1.09
N ARG A 45 7.94 -12.05 -0.50
CA ARG A 45 8.61 -13.11 0.25
C ARG A 45 8.14 -14.45 -0.25
N LEU A 46 9.07 -15.38 -0.38
CA LEU A 46 8.81 -16.74 -0.85
C LEU A 46 8.71 -17.69 0.34
N TYR A 47 8.00 -18.81 0.22
CA TYR A 47 7.96 -19.82 1.29
C TYR A 47 9.33 -20.45 1.58
N ALA A 48 10.19 -20.52 0.56
CA ALA A 48 11.52 -21.11 0.68
C ALA A 48 12.53 -20.24 1.47
N TYR A 49 12.29 -18.93 1.58
CA TYR A 49 13.25 -17.99 2.18
C TYR A 49 12.52 -16.95 3.04
N ASP A 50 13.01 -16.67 4.24
CA ASP A 50 12.38 -15.67 5.13
C ASP A 50 12.73 -14.22 4.77
N GLU A 51 13.56 -14.01 3.74
CA GLU A 51 14.00 -12.68 3.33
C GLU A 51 13.01 -12.01 2.37
N TRP A 52 12.83 -10.69 2.56
CA TRP A 52 12.09 -9.87 1.62
C TRP A 52 12.93 -9.53 0.41
N GLN A 53 12.37 -9.79 -0.76
CA GLN A 53 12.96 -9.47 -2.05
C GLN A 53 12.17 -8.33 -2.70
N ALA A 54 12.84 -7.52 -3.51
CA ALA A 54 12.22 -6.49 -4.31
C ALA A 54 12.25 -6.89 -5.78
N GLY A 55 11.19 -6.55 -6.52
CA GLY A 55 11.10 -6.82 -7.95
C GLY A 55 10.03 -6.00 -8.65
N THR A 56 10.21 -5.83 -9.96
CA THR A 56 9.24 -5.23 -10.86
C THR A 56 8.60 -6.33 -11.68
N ILE A 57 7.28 -6.28 -11.86
CA ILE A 57 6.57 -7.22 -12.73
C ILE A 57 6.97 -6.95 -14.18
N GLU A 58 7.80 -7.81 -14.76
CA GLU A 58 8.25 -7.67 -16.15
C GLU A 58 7.38 -8.47 -17.10
N ARG A 59 6.91 -9.64 -16.65
CA ARG A 59 6.05 -10.53 -17.42
C ARG A 59 5.16 -11.35 -16.50
N LEU A 60 3.99 -11.72 -17.02
CA LEU A 60 3.07 -12.68 -16.42
C LEU A 60 2.85 -13.80 -17.45
N ILE A 61 2.95 -15.05 -16.99
CA ILE A 61 2.78 -16.26 -17.81
C ILE A 61 1.58 -17.01 -17.21
N PRO A 62 0.35 -16.74 -17.67
CA PRO A 62 -0.87 -17.30 -17.11
C PRO A 62 -0.91 -18.83 -17.15
N GLU A 63 -0.35 -19.44 -18.19
CA GLU A 63 -0.43 -20.88 -18.46
C GLU A 63 0.33 -21.71 -17.42
N GLU A 64 1.35 -21.11 -16.80
CA GLU A 64 2.24 -21.76 -15.84
C GLU A 64 2.07 -21.22 -14.41
N ASP A 65 1.16 -20.24 -14.21
CA ASP A 65 1.08 -19.45 -12.98
C ASP A 65 2.45 -18.90 -12.55
N ILE A 66 3.17 -18.28 -13.50
CA ILE A 66 4.49 -17.69 -13.26
C ILE A 66 4.45 -16.18 -13.42
N ILE A 67 5.11 -15.50 -12.48
CA ILE A 67 5.46 -14.09 -12.57
C ILE A 67 6.97 -13.94 -12.77
N VAL A 68 7.37 -13.08 -13.70
CA VAL A 68 8.78 -12.71 -13.90
C VAL A 68 9.08 -11.41 -13.15
N LEU A 69 9.97 -11.49 -12.18
CA LEU A 69 10.36 -10.39 -11.27
C LEU A 69 11.87 -10.14 -11.39
N ASN A 70 12.27 -9.07 -12.09
CA ASN A 70 13.67 -8.76 -12.39
C ASN A 70 14.42 -9.99 -12.97
N ASP A 71 13.98 -10.47 -14.12
CA ASP A 71 14.47 -11.66 -14.82
C ASP A 71 14.31 -13.02 -14.09
N ARG A 72 13.68 -13.05 -12.91
CA ARG A 72 13.46 -14.29 -12.14
C ARG A 72 12.05 -14.83 -12.37
N TYR A 73 11.97 -16.09 -12.77
CA TYR A 73 10.72 -16.84 -12.89
C TYR A 73 10.30 -17.34 -11.51
N VAL A 74 9.16 -16.87 -11.02
CA VAL A 74 8.61 -17.21 -9.70
C VAL A 74 7.21 -17.76 -9.88
N LYS A 75 6.95 -18.99 -9.40
CA LYS A 75 5.59 -19.53 -9.38
C LYS A 75 4.74 -18.80 -8.34
N LEU A 76 3.46 -18.54 -8.65
CA LEU A 76 2.55 -17.89 -7.70
C LEU A 76 2.40 -18.71 -6.40
N SER A 77 2.47 -20.04 -6.48
CA SER A 77 2.41 -20.94 -5.32
C SER A 77 3.56 -20.77 -4.34
N ASP A 78 4.70 -20.28 -4.82
CA ASP A 78 5.92 -20.16 -4.02
C ASP A 78 5.95 -18.80 -3.29
N ILE A 79 5.08 -17.86 -3.69
CA ILE A 79 4.95 -16.55 -3.07
C ILE A 79 4.11 -16.68 -1.80
N GLU A 80 4.74 -16.41 -0.67
CA GLU A 80 4.07 -16.38 0.62
C GLU A 80 3.35 -15.05 0.85
N SER A 81 4.01 -13.92 0.52
CA SER A 81 3.41 -12.61 0.79
C SER A 81 3.95 -11.49 -0.07
N PHE A 82 3.11 -10.47 -0.26
CA PHE A 82 3.49 -9.17 -0.81
C PHE A 82 3.45 -8.08 0.24
N ARG A 83 4.32 -7.09 0.07
CA ARG A 83 4.39 -5.88 0.86
C ARG A 83 4.40 -4.67 -0.05
N PHE A 84 3.54 -3.71 0.27
CA PHE A 84 3.45 -2.43 -0.42
C PHE A 84 3.85 -1.29 0.51
N ASP A 85 4.56 -0.29 0.00
CA ASP A 85 4.85 0.97 0.70
C ASP A 85 3.60 1.86 0.74
N SER A 86 2.56 1.33 1.37
CA SER A 86 1.27 1.95 1.54
C SER A 86 0.83 1.67 2.97
N PRO A 87 0.89 2.66 3.87
CA PRO A 87 0.54 2.43 5.26
C PRO A 87 -0.90 2.00 5.43
N GLN A 88 -1.13 1.28 6.52
CA GLN A 88 -2.47 0.86 6.88
C GLN A 88 -3.36 2.10 7.03
N ARG A 89 -4.57 2.06 6.45
CA ARG A 89 -5.45 3.25 6.31
C ARG A 89 -5.69 4.00 7.63
N TRP A 90 -5.70 3.30 8.77
CA TRP A 90 -5.89 3.88 10.09
C TRP A 90 -4.60 4.46 10.72
N SER A 91 -3.42 3.96 10.33
CA SER A 91 -2.15 4.27 11.01
C SER A 91 -1.71 5.72 10.82
N ARG A 92 -1.77 6.24 9.59
CA ARG A 92 -1.45 7.63 9.27
C ARG A 92 -2.31 8.63 10.04
N PRO A 93 -3.66 8.58 9.98
CA PRO A 93 -4.48 9.55 10.69
C PRO A 93 -4.31 9.43 12.21
N LEU A 94 -4.29 8.22 12.79
CA LEU A 94 -4.13 8.05 14.23
C LEU A 94 -2.78 8.59 14.72
N GLY A 95 -1.69 8.25 14.03
CA GLY A 95 -0.37 8.74 14.41
C GLY A 95 -0.25 10.27 14.28
N LYS A 96 -0.86 10.87 13.26
CA LYS A 96 -0.91 12.34 13.13
C LYS A 96 -1.70 12.98 14.27
N SER A 97 -2.86 12.43 14.62
CA SER A 97 -3.66 12.93 15.73
C SER A 97 -2.91 12.87 17.07
N LEU A 98 -2.16 11.79 17.32
CA LEU A 98 -1.34 11.67 18.53
C LEU A 98 -0.18 12.68 18.57
N LEU A 99 0.48 12.91 17.44
CA LEU A 99 1.52 13.94 17.34
C LEU A 99 0.94 15.35 17.55
N THR A 100 -0.21 15.66 16.95
CA THR A 100 -0.90 16.93 17.15
C THR A 100 -1.32 17.10 18.60
N PHE A 101 -1.88 16.06 19.21
CA PHE A 101 -2.24 16.08 20.64
C PHE A 101 -1.01 16.35 21.52
N ALA A 102 0.10 15.65 21.27
CA ALA A 102 1.35 15.86 22.00
C ALA A 102 1.86 17.31 21.90
N ALA A 103 1.84 17.88 20.70
CA ALA A 103 2.24 19.27 20.47
C ALA A 103 1.30 20.25 21.18
N SER A 104 -0.01 20.06 21.07
CA SER A 104 -1.01 20.90 21.73
C SER A 104 -0.91 20.81 23.25
N TRP A 105 -0.70 19.63 23.82
CA TRP A 105 -0.54 19.44 25.27
C TRP A 105 0.74 20.11 25.78
N ALA A 106 1.85 19.96 25.06
CA ALA A 106 3.10 20.62 25.41
C ALA A 106 2.99 22.15 25.39
N LEU A 107 2.33 22.72 24.36
CA LEU A 107 2.09 24.16 24.28
C LEU A 107 1.15 24.65 25.38
N PHE A 108 0.07 23.91 25.65
CA PHE A 108 -0.89 24.25 26.70
C PHE A 108 -0.25 24.23 28.09
N SER A 109 0.46 23.15 28.43
CA SER A 109 1.15 23.00 29.72
C SER A 109 2.25 24.04 29.92
N ALA A 110 3.04 24.33 28.89
CA ALA A 110 4.04 25.40 28.95
C ALA A 110 3.38 26.78 29.15
N GLY A 111 2.29 27.07 28.43
CA GLY A 111 1.53 28.31 28.61
C GLY A 111 0.92 28.44 30.00
N ALA A 112 0.32 27.38 30.53
CA ALA A 112 -0.25 27.35 31.87
C ALA A 112 0.79 27.63 32.96
N ALA A 113 1.98 27.04 32.83
CA ALA A 113 3.09 27.26 33.77
C ALA A 113 3.62 28.70 33.75
N LEU A 114 3.61 29.37 32.58
CA LEU A 114 4.03 30.77 32.46
C LEU A 114 3.03 31.76 33.09
N VAL A 115 1.74 31.42 33.11
CA VAL A 115 0.67 32.32 33.59
C VAL A 115 0.34 32.07 35.07
N ASN A 116 0.29 30.81 35.51
CA ASN A 116 -0.16 30.41 36.85
C ASN A 116 0.93 29.63 37.59
N ASN A 117 2.12 30.21 37.70
CA ASN A 117 3.34 29.57 38.20
C ASN A 117 3.20 28.97 39.63
N GLU A 118 2.21 29.43 40.42
CA GLU A 118 1.93 28.93 41.78
C GLU A 118 0.84 27.84 41.84
N ASP A 119 -0.16 27.86 40.95
CA ASP A 119 -1.30 26.92 40.95
C ASP A 119 -1.15 25.76 39.94
N TYR A 120 -0.35 25.94 38.88
CA TYR A 120 -0.12 24.96 37.83
C TYR A 120 1.37 24.90 37.43
N PRO A 121 2.25 24.43 38.34
CA PRO A 121 3.65 24.23 38.01
C PRO A 121 3.79 23.19 36.89
N TYR A 122 4.70 23.42 35.95
CA TYR A 122 4.99 22.47 34.89
C TYR A 122 5.50 21.15 35.48
N THR A 123 4.71 20.07 35.38
CA THR A 123 5.03 18.81 36.06
C THR A 123 5.71 17.81 35.12
N TRP A 124 6.44 16.85 35.71
CA TRP A 124 6.92 15.67 34.97
C TRP A 124 5.77 14.84 34.36
N GLY A 125 4.55 14.97 34.89
CA GLY A 125 3.35 14.39 34.29
C GLY A 125 3.03 14.97 32.92
N ASP A 126 3.15 16.29 32.74
CA ASP A 126 2.85 16.98 31.47
C ASP A 126 3.86 16.67 30.38
N VAL A 127 5.14 16.59 30.76
CA VAL A 127 6.22 16.08 29.91
C VAL A 127 5.93 14.63 29.52
N GLY A 128 5.55 13.79 30.49
CA GLY A 128 5.26 12.38 30.28
C GLY A 128 4.11 12.15 29.30
N VAL A 129 3.02 12.90 29.40
CA VAL A 129 1.86 12.82 28.49
C VAL A 129 2.27 13.18 27.07
N SER A 130 2.93 14.33 26.88
CA SER A 130 3.37 14.80 25.56
C SER A 130 4.37 13.83 24.92
N ALA A 131 5.37 13.40 25.68
CA ALA A 131 6.41 12.49 25.20
C ALA A 131 5.81 11.13 24.81
N THR A 132 4.93 10.56 25.63
CA THR A 132 4.30 9.25 25.36
C THR A 132 3.39 9.30 24.14
N ALA A 133 2.55 10.34 24.03
CA ALA A 133 1.68 10.52 22.88
C ALA A 133 2.48 10.74 21.59
N GLY A 134 3.52 11.58 21.64
CA GLY A 134 4.39 11.85 20.50
C GLY A 134 5.14 10.60 20.04
N ALA A 135 5.76 9.87 20.96
CA ALA A 135 6.46 8.62 20.69
C ALA A 135 5.50 7.56 20.10
N SER A 136 4.31 7.40 20.68
CA SER A 136 3.29 6.46 20.18
C SER A 136 2.85 6.82 18.77
N GLY A 137 2.58 8.10 18.51
CA GLY A 137 2.19 8.59 17.19
C GLY A 137 3.25 8.31 16.12
N PHE A 138 4.52 8.57 16.45
CA PHE A 138 5.66 8.28 15.58
C PHE A 138 5.83 6.76 15.33
N LEU A 139 5.80 5.95 16.40
CA LEU A 139 5.97 4.50 16.31
C LEU A 139 4.85 3.84 15.51
N ILE A 140 3.59 4.26 15.70
CA ILE A 140 2.45 3.74 14.93
C ILE A 140 2.67 3.96 13.42
N GLN A 141 3.09 5.16 13.01
CA GLN A 141 3.34 5.44 11.60
C GLN A 141 4.51 4.61 11.05
N ARG A 142 5.53 4.36 11.87
CA ARG A 142 6.74 3.62 11.46
C ARG A 142 6.50 2.12 11.36
N ILE A 143 5.82 1.54 12.34
CA ILE A 143 5.54 0.09 12.43
C ILE A 143 4.51 -0.32 11.38
N PHE A 144 3.45 0.46 11.21
CA PHE A 144 2.35 0.16 10.28
C PHE A 144 2.51 0.86 8.92
N ARG A 145 3.74 1.24 8.55
CA ARG A 145 4.09 1.86 7.27
C ARG A 145 3.75 0.98 6.07
N TYR A 146 3.81 -0.33 6.25
CA TYR A 146 3.65 -1.28 5.17
C TYR A 146 2.33 -2.02 5.24
N LYS A 147 1.69 -2.21 4.07
CA LYS A 147 0.55 -3.11 3.93
C LYS A 147 1.05 -4.45 3.43
N LYS A 148 0.90 -5.50 4.25
CA LYS A 148 1.25 -6.88 3.92
C LYS A 148 0.01 -7.67 3.51
N TYR A 149 0.12 -8.42 2.41
CA TYR A 149 -0.83 -9.44 2.02
C TYR A 149 -0.13 -10.79 2.13
N HIS A 150 -0.65 -11.66 2.99
CA HIS A 150 -0.20 -13.04 3.09
C HIS A 150 -1.13 -13.91 2.26
N PHE A 151 -0.57 -14.71 1.36
CA PHE A 151 -1.33 -15.58 0.46
C PHE A 151 -1.57 -16.91 1.16
N ASP A 152 -2.84 -17.16 1.48
CA ASP A 152 -3.30 -18.29 2.28
C ASP A 152 -4.78 -18.56 1.98
N LYS A 153 -5.53 -19.10 2.94
CA LYS A 153 -6.98 -19.30 2.78
C LYS A 153 -7.76 -17.98 2.67
N ARG A 154 -7.23 -16.86 3.17
CA ARG A 154 -7.89 -15.54 3.21
C ARG A 154 -7.54 -14.68 2.01
N ASN A 155 -6.31 -14.67 1.52
CA ASN A 155 -5.95 -13.94 0.31
C ASN A 155 -5.41 -14.89 -0.76
N ARG A 156 -5.87 -14.72 -2.00
CA ARG A 156 -5.43 -15.52 -3.14
C ARG A 156 -4.75 -14.64 -4.17
N LEU A 157 -3.72 -15.20 -4.81
CA LEU A 157 -3.00 -14.59 -5.90
C LEU A 157 -3.32 -15.34 -7.19
N ARG A 158 -3.66 -14.62 -8.26
CA ARG A 158 -4.01 -15.24 -9.55
C ARG A 158 -3.58 -14.35 -10.71
N ILE A 159 -3.13 -14.93 -11.80
CA ILE A 159 -2.97 -14.21 -13.06
C ILE A 159 -4.30 -14.26 -13.83
N VAL A 160 -4.73 -13.10 -14.31
CA VAL A 160 -5.96 -12.92 -15.06
C VAL A 160 -5.61 -12.33 -16.41
N ASP A 161 -5.92 -13.05 -17.48
CA ASP A 161 -5.89 -12.50 -18.82
C ASP A 161 -7.27 -11.90 -19.16
N LEU A 162 -7.28 -10.60 -19.47
CA LEU A 162 -8.46 -9.86 -19.89
C LEU A 162 -8.55 -9.70 -21.41
N SER A 163 -7.68 -10.38 -22.16
CA SER A 163 -7.72 -10.40 -23.60
C SER A 163 -9.07 -10.94 -24.11
N ILE A 164 -9.72 -10.16 -24.98
CA ILE A 164 -10.93 -10.59 -25.67
C ILE A 164 -10.47 -11.43 -26.86
N HIS A 165 -10.55 -12.76 -26.73
CA HIS A 165 -10.43 -13.68 -27.86
C HIS A 165 -11.78 -13.72 -28.58
N GLY A 166 -12.01 -12.78 -29.48
CA GLY A 166 -13.20 -12.69 -30.33
C GLY A 166 -12.88 -13.02 -31.78
#